data_AF-A0A399D2N6-F1
#
_entry.id   AF-A0A399D2N6-F1
#
_cell.length_a   1.000
_cell.length_b   1.000
_cell.length_c   1.000
_cell.angle_alpha   90.00
_cell.angle_beta   90.00
_cell.angle_gamma   90.00
#
_symmetry.space_group_name_H-M   'P 1'
#
loop_
_entity.id
_entity.type
_entity.pdbx_description
1 polymer ?
#
loop_
_entity_poly.entity_id
_entity_poly.type
_entity_poly.pdbx_seq_one_letter_code
_entity_poly.pdbx_strand_id
1 'polypeptide(L)'
;MNVFFIRESAKKTMVFSIFGKCVKVELVLLKLNSDSCFMLLLLKFEMVYRMRNIHIGGFVFIIFIIVSCGRSEKFPDYVTAHVDIDNVEFTESTDYFFSGQYSGREQESKYFPVLDSLLALKQMYLHKNEGFDMGLFREMWTRFKGRTENIRFNENAAKKWFEVTGFLFELSGNAVQAEELERISRTHFSYLAPDTRNPMILPYVFTREVDHIHVNLFLPAEIGYTHSLGGGVKIRQETDFPGSGKVRLIFSMETKQYIELYVRIPTWAESASVTVKGVKYVAPPGNYCKIAKKWKEGDEVEIEFPPENMPDYLKL
;
A
#
# COMPACT_ATOMS: atom_id res chain seq x y z
N MET A 1 -22.99 10.70 -4.37
CA MET A 1 -23.03 12.13 -3.99
C MET A 1 -21.96 12.31 -2.93
N ASN A 2 -20.75 12.71 -3.32
CA ASN A 2 -19.61 12.80 -2.39
C ASN A 2 -19.64 14.17 -1.71
N VAL A 3 -19.71 14.18 -0.38
CA VAL A 3 -19.63 15.39 0.43
C VAL A 3 -18.16 15.67 0.69
N PHE A 4 -17.63 16.76 0.14
CA PHE A 4 -16.26 17.20 0.39
C PHE A 4 -16.24 18.21 1.55
N PHE A 5 -15.35 18.02 2.52
CA PHE A 5 -15.16 18.93 3.64
C PHE A 5 -14.08 19.96 3.31
N ILE A 6 -14.39 21.25 3.50
CA ILE A 6 -13.43 22.35 3.31
C ILE A 6 -12.52 22.42 4.54
N ARG A 7 -11.20 22.19 4.38
CA ARG A 7 -10.23 22.28 5.48
C ARG A 7 -9.52 23.63 5.58
N GLU A 8 -9.29 24.32 4.46
CA GLU A 8 -8.51 25.56 4.42
C GLU A 8 -9.00 26.46 3.28
N SER A 9 -9.05 27.78 3.51
CA SER A 9 -9.46 28.76 2.51
C SER A 9 -8.55 29.98 2.48
N ALA A 10 -8.05 30.34 1.29
CA ALA A 10 -7.39 31.63 1.05
C ALA A 10 -8.29 32.49 0.15
N LYS A 11 -8.59 33.71 0.59
CA LYS A 11 -9.46 34.65 -0.13
C LYS A 11 -8.67 35.88 -0.57
N LYS A 12 -8.76 36.22 -1.85
CA LYS A 12 -8.18 37.45 -2.40
C LYS A 12 -9.23 38.19 -3.23
N THR A 13 -9.36 39.48 -2.98
CA THR A 13 -10.34 40.33 -3.66
C THR A 13 -9.59 41.30 -4.57
N MET A 14 -9.98 41.35 -5.84
CA MET A 14 -9.48 42.33 -6.79
C MET A 14 -10.64 43.14 -7.36
N VAL A 15 -10.39 44.42 -7.63
CA VAL A 15 -11.38 45.33 -8.21
C VAL A 15 -10.80 45.89 -9.49
N PHE A 16 -11.54 45.74 -10.59
CA PHE A 16 -11.13 46.20 -11.91
C PHE A 16 -12.12 47.22 -12.46
N SER A 17 -11.63 48.18 -13.24
CA SER A 17 -12.47 49.07 -14.05
C SER A 17 -12.45 48.57 -15.49
N ILE A 18 -13.59 48.11 -16.00
CA ILE A 18 -13.72 47.61 -17.38
C ILE A 18 -14.83 48.42 -18.05
N PHE A 19 -14.52 49.11 -19.16
CA PHE A 19 -15.43 50.02 -19.87
C PHE A 19 -16.13 51.06 -18.95
N GLY A 20 -15.39 51.63 -18.00
CA GLY A 20 -15.92 52.64 -17.06
C GLY A 20 -16.81 52.07 -15.94
N LYS A 21 -16.83 50.75 -15.75
CA LYS A 21 -17.62 50.06 -14.71
C LYS A 21 -16.72 49.33 -13.72
N CYS A 22 -17.12 49.37 -12.44
CA CYS A 22 -16.41 48.71 -11.35
C CYS A 22 -16.84 47.24 -11.26
N VAL A 23 -15.91 46.31 -11.47
CA VAL A 23 -16.12 44.87 -11.38
C VAL A 23 -15.32 44.34 -10.20
N LYS A 24 -16.02 43.73 -9.24
CA LYS A 24 -15.39 43.06 -8.10
C LYS A 24 -15.24 41.58 -8.43
N VAL A 25 -14.01 41.08 -8.31
CA VAL A 25 -13.68 39.66 -8.48
C VAL A 25 -13.17 39.14 -7.15
N GLU A 26 -13.88 38.16 -6.58
CA GLU A 26 -13.39 37.40 -5.42
C GLU A 26 -12.83 36.06 -5.90
N LEU A 27 -11.57 35.81 -5.55
CA LEU A 27 -10.87 34.56 -5.75
C LEU A 27 -10.86 33.81 -4.41
N VAL A 28 -11.47 32.63 -4.38
CA VAL A 28 -11.41 31.74 -3.21
C VAL A 28 -10.77 30.43 -3.64
N LEU A 29 -9.64 30.10 -3.02
CA LEU A 29 -9.04 28.76 -3.09
C LEU A 29 -9.62 27.91 -1.97
N LEU A 30 -10.14 26.73 -2.30
CA LEU A 30 -10.55 25.72 -1.32
C LEU A 30 -9.75 24.43 -1.56
N LYS A 31 -9.12 23.92 -0.49
CA LYS A 31 -8.47 22.61 -0.48
C LYS A 31 -9.48 21.55 -0.05
N LEU A 32 -9.77 20.57 -0.93
CA LEU A 32 -10.88 19.63 -0.76
C LEU A 32 -10.52 18.30 -0.08
N ASN A 33 -9.24 17.87 -0.05
CA ASN A 33 -8.77 16.72 0.74
C ASN A 33 -7.23 16.74 0.96
N SER A 34 -6.69 15.98 1.93
CA SER A 34 -5.23 15.82 2.10
C SER A 34 -4.60 14.98 1.00
N ASP A 35 -5.32 13.97 0.51
CA ASP A 35 -4.75 12.92 -0.35
C ASP A 35 -5.08 13.13 -1.84
N SER A 36 -5.73 14.25 -2.16
CA SER A 36 -6.03 14.61 -3.54
C SER A 36 -5.97 16.12 -3.68
N CYS A 37 -5.03 16.59 -4.50
CA CYS A 37 -4.77 18.00 -4.78
C CYS A 37 -5.86 18.58 -5.71
N PHE A 38 -7.12 18.53 -5.25
CA PHE A 38 -8.24 19.22 -5.87
C PHE A 38 -8.34 20.61 -5.25
N MET A 39 -7.96 21.60 -6.05
CA MET A 39 -8.13 23.00 -5.73
C MET A 39 -9.41 23.48 -6.41
N LEU A 40 -10.40 23.90 -5.61
CA LEU A 40 -11.59 24.56 -6.15
C LEU A 40 -11.30 26.05 -6.23
N LEU A 41 -11.22 26.58 -7.44
CA LEU A 41 -11.17 28.02 -7.66
C LEU A 41 -12.59 28.53 -7.85
N LEU A 42 -13.07 29.34 -6.91
CA LEU A 42 -14.33 30.07 -7.05
C LEU A 42 -14.02 31.49 -7.53
N LEU A 43 -14.54 31.85 -8.70
CA LEU A 43 -14.56 33.22 -9.20
C LEU A 43 -15.97 33.78 -9.04
N LYS A 44 -16.14 34.77 -8.16
CA LYS A 44 -17.39 35.51 -8.03
C LYS A 44 -17.26 36.85 -8.75
N PHE A 45 -18.07 37.07 -9.79
CA PHE A 45 -18.18 38.36 -10.47
C PHE A 45 -19.40 39.13 -9.96
N GLU A 46 -19.19 40.34 -9.44
CA GLU A 46 -20.28 41.29 -9.13
C GLU A 46 -20.15 42.51 -10.03
N MET A 47 -21.15 42.70 -10.91
CA MET A 47 -21.25 43.87 -11.78
C MET A 47 -22.32 44.81 -11.23
N VAL A 48 -21.91 45.97 -10.73
CA VAL A 48 -22.82 46.96 -10.14
C VAL A 48 -23.24 47.96 -11.21
N TYR A 49 -24.52 47.98 -11.56
CA TYR A 49 -25.10 49.00 -12.44
C TYR A 49 -25.50 50.23 -11.62
N ARG A 50 -25.00 51.41 -12.01
CA ARG A 50 -25.48 52.69 -11.47
C ARG A 50 -26.12 53.50 -12.60
N MET A 51 -27.43 53.35 -12.79
CA MET A 51 -28.25 54.29 -13.55
C MET A 51 -29.18 55.03 -12.59
N ARG A 52 -29.38 56.34 -12.84
CA ARG A 52 -30.27 57.19 -12.06
C ARG A 52 -31.64 56.52 -11.90
N ASN A 53 -31.96 56.15 -10.66
CA ASN A 53 -33.27 55.79 -10.11
C ASN A 53 -33.89 54.40 -10.38
N ILE A 54 -33.15 53.37 -10.79
CA ILE A 54 -33.66 51.97 -10.74
C ILE A 54 -32.53 51.01 -10.32
N HIS A 55 -32.75 50.25 -9.23
CA HIS A 55 -31.89 49.12 -8.83
C HIS A 55 -32.31 47.85 -9.58
N ILE A 56 -31.52 47.41 -10.56
CA ILE A 56 -31.66 46.08 -11.19
C ILE A 56 -30.51 45.20 -10.67
N GLY A 57 -30.87 44.02 -10.15
CA GLY A 57 -29.97 43.09 -9.49
C GLY A 57 -28.79 42.65 -10.36
N GLY A 58 -27.60 42.61 -9.76
CA GLY A 58 -26.39 42.12 -10.42
C GLY A 58 -26.42 40.61 -10.66
N PHE A 59 -25.90 40.15 -11.80
CA PHE A 59 -25.69 38.73 -12.08
C PHE A 59 -24.43 38.25 -11.36
N VAL A 60 -24.54 37.13 -10.63
CA VAL A 60 -23.40 36.43 -10.04
C VAL A 60 -23.12 35.18 -10.87
N PHE A 61 -22.00 35.17 -11.58
CA PHE A 61 -21.47 33.95 -12.21
C PHE A 61 -20.50 33.28 -11.25
N ILE A 62 -20.68 31.97 -11.02
CA ILE A 62 -19.76 31.12 -10.27
C ILE A 62 -19.20 30.10 -11.25
N ILE A 63 -17.91 30.21 -11.56
CA ILE A 63 -17.19 29.22 -12.36
C ILE A 63 -16.44 28.30 -11.40
N PHE A 64 -16.65 26.99 -11.54
CA PHE A 64 -15.88 25.97 -10.83
C PHE A 64 -14.79 25.45 -11.75
N ILE A 65 -13.53 25.78 -11.46
CA ILE A 65 -12.38 25.17 -12.13
C ILE A 65 -11.77 24.17 -11.16
N ILE A 66 -11.80 22.89 -11.54
CA ILE A 66 -11.10 21.83 -10.83
C ILE A 66 -9.71 21.72 -11.45
N VAL A 67 -8.71 22.29 -10.79
CA VAL A 67 -7.31 22.11 -11.20
C VAL A 67 -6.78 20.88 -10.46
N SER A 68 -6.65 19.76 -11.17
CA SER A 68 -5.91 18.60 -10.66
C SER A 68 -4.43 18.89 -10.81
N CYS A 69 -3.76 19.22 -9.70
CA CYS A 69 -2.32 19.41 -9.70
C CYS A 69 -1.67 18.01 -9.68
N GLY A 70 -1.45 17.42 -10.87
CA GLY A 70 -0.79 16.12 -11.04
C GLY A 70 0.71 16.15 -10.75
N ARG A 71 1.14 16.81 -9.67
CA ARG A 71 2.54 16.76 -9.24
C ARG A 71 2.70 15.52 -8.38
N SER A 72 3.30 14.47 -8.94
CA SER A 72 3.73 13.31 -8.15
C SER A 72 4.58 13.83 -6.99
N GLU A 73 4.18 13.56 -5.76
CA GLU A 73 5.02 13.83 -4.61
C GLU A 73 6.34 13.09 -4.81
N LYS A 74 7.44 13.86 -4.82
CA LYS A 74 8.78 13.33 -5.10
C LYS A 74 9.17 12.22 -4.11
N PHE A 75 8.67 12.33 -2.88
CA PHE A 75 8.84 11.37 -1.82
C PHE A 75 7.44 10.94 -1.35
N PRO A 76 6.84 9.90 -1.97
CA PRO A 76 5.53 9.42 -1.55
C PRO A 76 5.59 8.90 -0.12
N ASP A 77 4.53 9.10 0.67
CA ASP A 77 4.42 8.50 2.00
C ASP A 77 4.29 6.96 1.91
N TYR A 78 4.57 6.29 3.03
CA TYR A 78 4.34 4.84 3.14
C TYR A 78 2.84 4.53 3.08
N VAL A 79 2.48 3.56 2.25
CA VAL A 79 1.12 2.98 2.17
C VAL A 79 0.91 1.94 3.27
N THR A 80 2.00 1.25 3.62
CA THR A 80 2.08 0.25 4.69
C THR A 80 3.50 0.24 5.23
N ALA A 81 3.70 -0.14 6.48
CA ALA A 81 5.02 -0.29 7.07
C ALA A 81 5.19 -1.69 7.67
N HIS A 82 6.41 -2.22 7.60
CA HIS A 82 6.75 -3.38 8.42
C HIS A 82 6.45 -3.10 9.90
N VAL A 83 5.90 -4.09 10.57
CA VAL A 83 5.53 -3.97 11.98
C VAL A 83 6.73 -4.26 12.87
N ASP A 84 6.74 -3.74 14.09
CA ASP A 84 7.74 -4.14 15.09
C ASP A 84 7.71 -5.66 15.22
N ILE A 85 8.89 -6.28 15.23
CA ILE A 85 9.02 -7.73 15.32
C ILE A 85 8.29 -8.26 16.54
N ASP A 86 8.30 -7.52 17.66
CA ASP A 86 7.66 -7.93 18.91
C ASP A 86 6.13 -7.96 18.85
N ASN A 87 5.55 -7.34 17.82
CA ASN A 87 4.11 -7.37 17.58
C ASN A 87 3.67 -8.55 16.70
N VAL A 88 4.60 -9.36 16.18
CA VAL A 88 4.29 -10.53 15.36
C VAL A 88 5.04 -11.75 15.84
N GLU A 89 4.34 -12.88 15.90
CA GLU A 89 4.92 -14.17 16.25
C GLU A 89 4.40 -15.27 15.34
N PHE A 90 5.23 -16.29 15.12
CA PHE A 90 4.78 -17.53 14.50
C PHE A 90 4.00 -18.33 15.53
N THR A 91 2.84 -18.86 15.15
CA THR A 91 1.98 -19.63 16.06
C THR A 91 2.25 -21.13 16.01
N GLU A 92 2.95 -21.58 14.97
CA GLU A 92 3.35 -22.98 14.75
C GLU A 92 4.75 -23.02 14.10
N SER A 93 5.31 -24.22 13.90
CA SER A 93 6.57 -24.38 13.17
C SER A 93 6.42 -23.91 11.72
N THR A 94 7.40 -23.13 11.26
CA THR A 94 7.44 -22.58 9.90
C THR A 94 8.58 -23.16 9.08
N ASP A 95 9.17 -24.28 9.50
CA ASP A 95 10.33 -24.90 8.85
C ASP A 95 10.06 -25.19 7.37
N TYR A 96 8.85 -25.64 7.07
CA TYR A 96 8.37 -25.94 5.72
C TYR A 96 8.35 -24.68 4.82
N PHE A 97 8.21 -23.48 5.41
CA PHE A 97 8.22 -22.23 4.67
C PHE A 97 9.62 -21.95 4.12
N PHE A 98 10.65 -22.34 4.86
CA PHE A 98 12.04 -22.13 4.51
C PHE A 98 12.67 -23.35 3.82
N SER A 99 12.11 -24.55 3.90
CA SER A 99 12.76 -25.78 3.40
C SER A 99 12.86 -25.95 1.87
N GLY A 100 12.50 -24.94 1.08
CA GLY A 100 12.43 -25.02 -0.38
C GLY A 100 13.73 -25.49 -1.03
N GLN A 101 13.69 -26.64 -1.72
CA GLN A 101 14.78 -27.13 -2.57
C GLN A 101 14.78 -26.40 -3.91
N TYR A 102 15.15 -25.11 -3.91
CA TYR A 102 15.28 -24.36 -5.15
C TYR A 102 16.57 -24.72 -5.89
N SER A 103 16.44 -25.43 -7.01
CA SER A 103 17.54 -25.90 -7.89
C SER A 103 18.03 -24.82 -8.88
N GLY A 104 18.01 -23.55 -8.47
CA GLY A 104 18.52 -22.45 -9.29
C GLY A 104 20.04 -22.55 -9.52
N ARG A 105 20.50 -22.14 -10.71
CA ARG A 105 21.94 -22.05 -10.99
C ARG A 105 22.57 -20.95 -10.14
N GLU A 106 23.61 -21.30 -9.39
CA GLU A 106 24.44 -20.36 -8.66
C GLU A 106 25.19 -19.46 -9.66
N GLN A 107 24.88 -18.16 -9.68
CA GLN A 107 25.61 -17.17 -10.48
C GLN A 107 25.77 -15.86 -9.69
N GLU A 108 27.02 -15.53 -9.36
CA GLU A 108 27.34 -14.71 -8.20
C GLU A 108 28.01 -13.34 -8.50
N SER A 109 27.93 -12.74 -9.68
CA SER A 109 28.70 -11.49 -9.89
C SER A 109 28.01 -10.35 -10.65
N LYS A 110 27.24 -10.65 -11.70
CA LYS A 110 26.77 -9.58 -12.61
C LYS A 110 25.62 -8.70 -12.10
N TYR A 111 24.98 -9.07 -10.99
CA TYR A 111 23.74 -8.42 -10.50
C TYR A 111 23.95 -7.46 -9.34
N PHE A 112 25.10 -7.52 -8.67
CA PHE A 112 25.43 -6.67 -7.52
C PHE A 112 25.33 -5.17 -7.81
N PRO A 113 25.81 -4.66 -8.97
CA PRO A 113 25.76 -3.21 -9.23
C PRO A 113 24.33 -2.64 -9.27
N VAL A 114 23.34 -3.42 -9.74
CA VAL A 114 21.95 -2.96 -9.80
C VAL A 114 21.33 -2.89 -8.40
N LEU A 115 21.62 -3.88 -7.54
CA LEU A 115 21.17 -3.88 -6.15
C LEU A 115 21.78 -2.70 -5.38
N ASP A 116 23.06 -2.41 -5.58
CA ASP A 116 23.73 -1.27 -4.95
C ASP A 116 23.13 0.07 -5.43
N SER A 117 22.74 0.15 -6.69
CA SER A 117 22.06 1.34 -7.24
C SER A 117 20.65 1.53 -6.67
N LEU A 118 19.87 0.45 -6.51
CA LEU A 118 18.56 0.50 -5.86
C LEU A 118 18.67 0.90 -4.38
N LEU A 119 19.67 0.37 -3.66
CA LEU A 119 19.96 0.76 -2.29
C LEU A 119 20.36 2.24 -2.20
N ALA A 120 21.17 2.74 -3.15
CA ALA A 120 21.51 4.15 -3.21
C ALA A 120 20.26 5.03 -3.41
N LEU A 121 19.33 4.64 -4.29
CA LEU A 121 18.06 5.34 -4.46
C LEU A 121 17.19 5.30 -3.18
N LYS A 122 17.14 4.16 -2.48
CA LYS A 122 16.49 4.07 -1.16
C LYS A 122 17.12 5.07 -0.18
N GLN A 123 18.45 5.14 -0.09
CA GLN A 123 19.13 6.09 0.78
C GLN A 123 18.82 7.54 0.41
N MET A 124 18.72 7.86 -0.89
CA MET A 124 18.29 9.18 -1.35
C MET A 124 16.87 9.52 -0.88
N TYR A 125 15.93 8.57 -0.94
CA TYR A 125 14.58 8.77 -0.39
C TYR A 125 14.61 9.07 1.12
N LEU A 126 15.34 8.25 1.89
CA LEU A 126 15.42 8.38 3.35
C LEU A 126 16.00 9.74 3.79
N HIS A 127 16.97 10.26 3.04
CA HIS A 127 17.59 11.56 3.31
C HIS A 127 16.90 12.74 2.62
N LYS A 128 15.73 12.50 2.00
CA LYS A 128 14.98 13.49 1.20
C LYS A 128 15.88 14.20 0.16
N ASN A 129 16.80 13.45 -0.43
CA ASN A 129 17.76 13.94 -1.42
C ASN A 129 17.07 14.26 -2.75
N GLU A 130 17.37 15.41 -3.34
CA GLU A 130 16.74 15.85 -4.59
C GLU A 130 17.07 14.99 -5.82
N GLY A 131 18.09 14.14 -5.76
CA GLY A 131 18.37 13.16 -6.81
C GLY A 131 17.45 11.94 -6.79
N PHE A 132 16.61 11.75 -5.75
CA PHE A 132 15.68 10.63 -5.71
C PHE A 132 14.62 10.72 -6.81
N ASP A 133 14.43 9.58 -7.50
CA ASP A 133 13.41 9.40 -8.52
C ASP A 133 12.68 8.07 -8.31
N MET A 134 11.40 8.15 -7.95
CA MET A 134 10.55 6.98 -7.71
C MET A 134 10.24 6.21 -9.00
N GLY A 135 10.15 6.90 -10.14
CA GLY A 135 9.95 6.28 -11.45
C GLY A 135 11.15 5.41 -11.83
N LEU A 136 12.35 5.96 -11.67
CA LEU A 136 13.60 5.22 -11.88
C LEU A 136 13.72 4.03 -10.93
N PHE A 137 13.39 4.19 -9.63
CA PHE A 137 13.40 3.08 -8.68
C PHE A 137 12.52 1.93 -9.17
N ARG A 138 11.27 2.23 -9.54
CA ARG A 138 10.29 1.24 -10.03
C ARG A 138 10.80 0.56 -11.30
N GLU A 139 11.28 1.33 -12.27
CA GLU A 139 11.79 0.80 -13.54
C GLU A 139 12.98 -0.14 -13.33
N MET A 140 13.94 0.26 -12.48
CA MET A 140 15.10 -0.57 -12.14
C MET A 140 14.69 -1.86 -11.44
N TRP A 141 13.78 -1.77 -10.46
CA TRP A 141 13.26 -2.93 -9.74
C TRP A 141 12.54 -3.91 -10.69
N THR A 142 11.63 -3.41 -11.55
CA THR A 142 10.89 -4.23 -12.52
C THR A 142 11.84 -4.94 -13.49
N ARG A 143 12.83 -4.22 -14.03
CA ARG A 143 13.85 -4.82 -14.92
C ARG A 143 14.70 -5.85 -14.21
N PHE A 144 15.03 -5.63 -12.94
CA PHE A 144 15.81 -6.58 -12.16
C PHE A 144 15.03 -7.86 -11.90
N LYS A 145 13.80 -7.76 -11.36
CA LYS A 145 12.91 -8.91 -11.13
C LYS A 145 12.78 -9.80 -12.37
N GLY A 146 12.49 -9.20 -13.52
CA GLY A 146 12.32 -9.94 -14.79
C GLY A 146 13.58 -10.67 -15.29
N ARG A 147 14.78 -10.31 -14.78
CA ARG A 147 16.03 -11.00 -15.09
C ARG A 147 16.40 -12.06 -14.07
N THR A 148 15.82 -12.02 -12.87
CA THR A 148 16.25 -12.80 -11.70
C THR A 148 15.25 -13.83 -11.24
N GLU A 149 14.12 -13.98 -11.93
CA GLU A 149 13.07 -14.95 -11.62
C GLU A 149 13.60 -16.39 -11.47
N ASN A 150 14.64 -16.74 -12.24
CA ASN A 150 15.26 -18.08 -12.25
C ASN A 150 16.69 -18.13 -11.68
N ILE A 151 17.06 -17.18 -10.82
CA ILE A 151 18.44 -17.02 -10.34
C ILE A 151 18.53 -17.31 -8.85
N ARG A 152 19.53 -18.09 -8.46
CA ARG A 152 19.88 -18.28 -7.05
C ARG A 152 20.79 -17.15 -6.59
N PHE A 153 20.29 -16.29 -5.72
CA PHE A 153 21.12 -15.30 -5.04
C PHE A 153 21.93 -15.96 -3.93
N ASN A 154 23.14 -15.44 -3.70
CA ASN A 154 23.81 -15.68 -2.43
C ASN A 154 23.17 -14.84 -1.32
N GLU A 155 23.51 -15.15 -0.08
CA GLU A 155 22.89 -14.55 1.11
C GLU A 155 22.90 -13.02 1.08
N ASN A 156 24.04 -12.42 0.75
CA ASN A 156 24.17 -10.96 0.73
C ASN A 156 23.29 -10.33 -0.36
N ALA A 157 23.28 -10.90 -1.57
CA ALA A 157 22.42 -10.42 -2.65
C ALA A 157 20.93 -10.60 -2.32
N ALA A 158 20.55 -11.72 -1.70
CA ALA A 158 19.19 -11.99 -1.27
C ALA A 158 18.71 -10.97 -0.22
N LYS A 159 19.55 -10.65 0.77
CA LYS A 159 19.29 -9.60 1.76
C LYS A 159 19.06 -8.24 1.10
N LYS A 160 19.98 -7.81 0.24
CA LYS A 160 19.84 -6.53 -0.48
C LYS A 160 18.57 -6.50 -1.33
N TRP A 161 18.27 -7.60 -2.03
CA TRP A 161 17.10 -7.69 -2.90
C TRP A 161 15.78 -7.68 -2.09
N PHE A 162 15.73 -8.40 -0.98
CA PHE A 162 14.60 -8.36 -0.06
C PHE A 162 14.42 -6.95 0.51
N GLU A 163 15.49 -6.29 0.94
CA GLU A 163 15.44 -4.95 1.51
C GLU A 163 14.87 -3.90 0.54
N VAL A 164 15.35 -3.88 -0.71
CA VAL A 164 14.86 -2.91 -1.71
C VAL A 164 13.43 -3.24 -2.16
N THR A 165 13.07 -4.52 -2.18
CA THR A 165 11.71 -4.97 -2.51
C THR A 165 10.73 -4.59 -1.40
N GLY A 166 11.12 -4.77 -0.13
CA GLY A 166 10.33 -4.39 1.04
C GLY A 166 10.11 -2.89 1.08
N PHE A 167 11.16 -2.10 0.86
CA PHE A 167 11.04 -0.65 0.75
C PHE A 167 10.09 -0.20 -0.37
N LEU A 168 10.18 -0.80 -1.57
CA LEU A 168 9.26 -0.48 -2.65
C LEU A 168 7.82 -0.91 -2.32
N PHE A 169 7.65 -2.05 -1.66
CA PHE A 169 6.35 -2.52 -1.20
C PHE A 169 5.73 -1.52 -0.22
N GLU A 170 6.47 -1.04 0.77
CA GLU A 170 5.98 -0.05 1.75
C GLU A 170 5.51 1.24 1.10
N LEU A 171 6.21 1.72 0.06
CA LEU A 171 5.81 2.92 -0.69
C LEU A 171 4.66 2.72 -1.68
N SER A 172 4.28 1.47 -1.98
CA SER A 172 3.33 1.19 -3.06
C SER A 172 2.11 0.36 -2.65
N GLY A 173 2.20 -0.42 -1.56
CA GLY A 173 1.18 -1.38 -1.15
C GLY A 173 0.83 -2.39 -2.26
N ASN A 174 1.76 -2.69 -3.18
CA ASN A 174 1.46 -3.50 -4.35
C ASN A 174 1.81 -4.99 -4.11
N ALA A 175 0.86 -5.85 -4.46
CA ALA A 175 0.89 -7.28 -4.18
C ALA A 175 2.02 -8.03 -4.91
N VAL A 176 2.50 -7.51 -6.05
CA VAL A 176 3.60 -8.11 -6.82
C VAL A 176 4.93 -8.04 -6.05
N GLN A 177 5.18 -6.95 -5.31
CA GLN A 177 6.35 -6.84 -4.46
C GLN A 177 6.24 -7.79 -3.26
N ALA A 178 5.07 -7.90 -2.63
CA ALA A 178 4.85 -8.85 -1.54
C ALA A 178 4.99 -10.31 -1.98
N GLU A 179 4.55 -10.66 -3.20
CA GLU A 179 4.81 -11.96 -3.81
C GLU A 179 6.31 -12.20 -4.07
N GLU A 180 7.04 -11.17 -4.50
CA GLU A 180 8.49 -11.28 -4.66
C GLU A 180 9.21 -11.45 -3.31
N LEU A 181 8.76 -10.80 -2.23
CA LEU A 181 9.26 -11.05 -0.87
C LEU A 181 9.06 -12.51 -0.45
N GLU A 182 7.90 -13.10 -0.76
CA GLU A 182 7.64 -14.52 -0.54
C GLU A 182 8.62 -15.39 -1.33
N ARG A 183 8.80 -15.11 -2.63
CA ARG A 183 9.72 -15.86 -3.49
C ARG A 183 11.16 -15.82 -2.94
N ILE A 184 11.66 -14.64 -2.58
CA ILE A 184 13.01 -14.47 -2.02
C ILE A 184 13.15 -15.25 -0.71
N SER A 185 12.13 -15.16 0.16
CA SER A 185 12.10 -15.85 1.45
C SER A 185 12.25 -17.36 1.30
N ARG A 186 11.45 -17.95 0.42
CA ARG A 186 11.39 -19.40 0.23
C ARG A 186 12.60 -19.96 -0.52
N THR A 187 13.20 -19.17 -1.40
CA THR A 187 14.29 -19.64 -2.28
C THR A 187 15.69 -19.32 -1.79
N HIS A 188 15.85 -18.33 -0.90
CA HIS A 188 17.16 -17.79 -0.53
C HIS A 188 17.39 -17.61 0.97
N PHE A 189 16.39 -17.82 1.82
CA PHE A 189 16.55 -17.81 3.27
C PHE A 189 16.33 -19.19 3.90
N SER A 190 16.43 -20.24 3.08
CA SER A 190 16.18 -21.63 3.48
C SER A 190 17.13 -22.22 4.52
N TYR A 191 18.28 -21.58 4.72
CA TYR A 191 19.32 -21.97 5.69
C TYR A 191 19.24 -21.21 7.02
N LEU A 192 18.32 -20.25 7.16
CA LEU A 192 18.14 -19.53 8.42
C LEU A 192 17.24 -20.37 9.33
N ALA A 193 17.73 -20.63 10.55
CA ALA A 193 17.32 -21.76 11.37
C ALA A 193 15.81 -21.83 11.67
N PRO A 194 15.25 -23.05 11.77
CA PRO A 194 13.82 -23.33 11.94
C PRO A 194 13.16 -22.65 13.16
N ASP A 195 13.93 -22.36 14.22
CA ASP A 195 13.43 -21.75 15.46
C ASP A 195 13.69 -20.23 15.57
N THR A 196 14.23 -19.60 14.53
CA THR A 196 14.57 -18.16 14.60
C THR A 196 13.50 -17.29 13.97
N ARG A 197 12.91 -16.39 14.78
CA ARG A 197 12.16 -15.20 14.32
C ARG A 197 13.05 -14.45 13.33
N ASN A 198 12.94 -14.72 12.03
CA ASN A 198 13.77 -14.02 11.05
C ASN A 198 13.34 -12.55 11.06
N PRO A 199 14.18 -11.63 11.58
CA PRO A 199 13.77 -10.25 11.80
C PRO A 199 13.55 -9.50 10.49
N MET A 200 14.00 -10.05 9.36
CA MET A 200 13.76 -9.50 8.05
C MET A 200 12.40 -9.89 7.48
N ILE A 201 11.92 -11.10 7.76
CA ILE A 201 10.74 -11.69 7.11
C ILE A 201 9.50 -11.56 7.99
N LEU A 202 9.64 -11.81 9.29
CA LEU A 202 8.53 -11.81 10.24
C LEU A 202 7.73 -10.49 10.21
N PRO A 203 8.37 -9.30 10.16
CA PRO A 203 7.67 -8.01 10.02
C PRO A 203 6.89 -7.81 8.72
N TYR A 204 7.08 -8.67 7.72
CA TYR A 204 6.38 -8.60 6.44
C TYR A 204 5.25 -9.60 6.31
N VAL A 205 5.11 -10.58 7.23
CA VAL A 205 3.94 -11.47 7.26
C VAL A 205 2.66 -10.64 7.30
N PHE A 206 2.66 -9.65 8.19
CA PHE A 206 1.70 -8.56 8.24
C PHE A 206 2.45 -7.24 8.14
N THR A 207 2.02 -6.34 7.27
CA THR A 207 2.43 -4.92 7.34
C THR A 207 1.24 -4.06 7.71
N ARG A 208 1.50 -2.93 8.37
CA ARG A 208 0.43 -2.07 8.88
C ARG A 208 0.75 -0.60 8.67
N GLU A 209 -0.29 0.16 8.36
CA GLU A 209 -0.33 1.62 8.55
C GLU A 209 -1.61 1.97 9.31
N VAL A 210 -1.48 2.56 10.51
CA VAL A 210 -2.62 2.83 11.42
C VAL A 210 -3.47 1.55 11.66
N ASP A 211 -4.69 1.48 11.12
CA ASP A 211 -5.62 0.34 11.20
C ASP A 211 -5.87 -0.31 9.81
N HIS A 212 -4.91 -0.14 8.91
CA HIS A 212 -4.85 -0.82 7.61
C HIS A 212 -3.87 -1.98 7.71
N ILE A 213 -4.38 -3.20 7.64
CA ILE A 213 -3.59 -4.43 7.82
C ILE A 213 -3.43 -5.11 6.47
N HIS A 214 -2.19 -5.22 6.00
CA HIS A 214 -1.85 -6.00 4.82
C HIS A 214 -1.40 -7.40 5.25
N VAL A 215 -2.08 -8.43 4.71
CA VAL A 215 -1.73 -9.83 4.90
C VAL A 215 -0.96 -10.28 3.67
N ASN A 216 0.35 -10.51 3.83
CA ASN A 216 1.27 -10.64 2.71
C ASN A 216 1.80 -12.06 2.57
N LEU A 217 2.36 -12.64 3.63
CA LEU A 217 2.96 -13.97 3.60
C LEU A 217 2.01 -14.95 4.27
N PHE A 218 1.78 -16.09 3.62
CA PHE A 218 0.81 -17.07 4.09
C PHE A 218 1.47 -18.20 4.88
N LEU A 219 1.43 -18.08 6.21
CA LEU A 219 2.03 -18.99 7.19
C LEU A 219 1.42 -18.75 8.60
N PRO A 220 1.46 -19.74 9.51
CA PRO A 220 0.93 -19.61 10.87
C PRO A 220 1.59 -18.46 11.64
N ALA A 221 0.83 -17.40 11.90
CA ALA A 221 1.34 -16.21 12.59
C ALA A 221 0.21 -15.38 13.20
N GLU A 222 0.54 -14.59 14.23
CA GLU A 222 -0.38 -13.62 14.83
C GLU A 222 0.25 -12.23 14.80
N ILE A 223 -0.55 -11.20 14.50
CA ILE A 223 -0.20 -9.79 14.75
C ILE A 223 -1.03 -9.25 15.91
N GLY A 224 -0.36 -8.62 16.88
CA GLY A 224 -0.97 -7.87 17.97
C GLY A 224 -0.64 -6.37 17.88
N TYR A 225 -1.63 -5.50 18.06
CA TYR A 225 -1.41 -4.05 18.11
C TYR A 225 -2.50 -3.31 18.89
N THR A 226 -2.26 -2.03 19.21
CA THR A 226 -3.29 -1.14 19.77
C THR A 226 -3.96 -0.36 18.66
N HIS A 227 -5.29 -0.46 18.56
CA HIS A 227 -6.09 0.24 17.56
C HIS A 227 -6.01 1.77 17.74
N SER A 228 -6.16 2.56 16.67
CA SER A 228 -6.02 4.03 16.74
C SER A 228 -6.98 4.73 17.71
N LEU A 229 -8.16 4.12 17.94
CA LEU A 229 -9.16 4.57 18.92
C LEU A 229 -8.98 3.96 20.32
N GLY A 230 -7.89 3.22 20.54
CA GLY A 230 -7.63 2.46 21.76
C GLY A 230 -8.21 1.04 21.74
N GLY A 231 -7.69 0.19 22.63
CA GLY A 231 -8.04 -1.23 22.73
C GLY A 231 -7.10 -2.13 21.93
N GLY A 232 -6.83 -3.32 22.47
CA GLY A 232 -5.99 -4.32 21.84
C GLY A 232 -6.72 -5.03 20.69
N VAL A 233 -5.99 -5.27 19.60
CA VAL A 233 -6.42 -6.07 18.46
C VAL A 233 -5.39 -7.16 18.22
N LYS A 234 -5.85 -8.39 18.04
CA LYS A 234 -5.09 -9.53 17.57
C LYS A 234 -5.72 -10.09 16.31
N ILE A 235 -4.90 -10.43 15.32
CA ILE A 235 -5.33 -11.11 14.11
C ILE A 235 -4.45 -12.34 13.94
N ARG A 236 -5.02 -13.52 14.14
CA ARG A 236 -4.34 -14.80 14.00
C ARG A 236 -4.58 -15.37 12.61
N GLN A 237 -3.51 -15.82 11.98
CA GLN A 237 -3.52 -16.56 10.73
C GLN A 237 -3.29 -18.04 10.99
N GLU A 238 -4.21 -18.87 10.53
CA GLU A 238 -4.11 -20.34 10.57
C GLU A 238 -4.08 -20.87 9.14
N THR A 239 -3.04 -21.65 8.82
CA THR A 239 -2.87 -22.21 7.48
C THR A 239 -1.79 -23.29 7.47
N ASP A 240 -1.94 -24.27 6.58
CA ASP A 240 -0.88 -25.20 6.18
C ASP A 240 -0.30 -24.84 4.79
N PHE A 241 -0.57 -23.63 4.29
CA PHE A 241 -0.14 -23.16 2.99
C PHE A 241 1.38 -23.32 2.82
N PRO A 242 1.86 -23.95 1.73
CA PRO A 242 1.15 -24.19 0.47
C PRO A 242 0.36 -25.50 0.37
N GLY A 243 0.32 -26.33 1.42
CA GLY A 243 -0.28 -27.68 1.42
C GLY A 243 -1.74 -27.74 0.94
N SER A 244 -2.69 -27.11 1.65
CA SER A 244 -4.11 -27.14 1.27
C SER A 244 -4.59 -25.94 0.44
N GLY A 245 -3.78 -24.88 0.36
CA GLY A 245 -4.19 -23.60 -0.23
C GLY A 245 -5.16 -22.78 0.63
N LYS A 246 -5.55 -23.25 1.82
CA LYS A 246 -6.53 -22.58 2.70
C LYS A 246 -5.84 -21.73 3.76
N VAL A 247 -6.34 -20.52 3.95
CA VAL A 247 -5.90 -19.60 5.02
C VAL A 247 -7.13 -19.09 5.76
N ARG A 248 -7.07 -19.08 7.09
CA ARG A 248 -8.09 -18.49 7.95
C ARG A 248 -7.49 -17.35 8.76
N LEU A 249 -8.17 -16.21 8.80
CA LEU A 249 -7.81 -15.09 9.67
C LEU A 249 -8.89 -14.95 10.74
N ILE A 250 -8.48 -14.93 12.01
CA ILE A 250 -9.37 -14.88 13.18
C ILE A 250 -9.06 -13.61 13.95
N PHE A 251 -10.10 -12.81 14.19
CA PHE A 251 -9.99 -11.54 14.91
C PHE A 251 -10.28 -11.72 16.40
N SER A 252 -9.40 -11.21 17.25
CA SER A 252 -9.64 -11.07 18.68
C SER A 252 -9.49 -9.62 19.14
N MET A 253 -10.53 -9.11 19.81
CA MET A 253 -10.62 -7.74 20.32
C MET A 253 -11.78 -7.60 21.31
N GLU A 254 -11.58 -6.80 22.36
CA GLU A 254 -12.61 -6.57 23.38
C GLU A 254 -13.80 -5.74 22.87
N THR A 255 -13.51 -4.81 21.95
CA THR A 255 -14.49 -3.87 21.42
C THR A 255 -14.55 -3.94 19.91
N LYS A 256 -15.72 -3.67 19.34
CA LYS A 256 -15.92 -3.71 17.89
C LYS A 256 -15.19 -2.53 17.22
N GLN A 257 -14.13 -2.79 16.46
CA GLN A 257 -13.27 -1.77 15.85
C GLN A 257 -13.34 -1.77 14.31
N TYR A 258 -13.11 -0.61 13.66
CA TYR A 258 -13.05 -0.52 12.20
C TYR A 258 -11.64 -0.81 11.72
N ILE A 259 -11.46 -1.81 10.86
CA ILE A 259 -10.16 -2.20 10.32
C ILE A 259 -10.31 -2.42 8.83
N GLU A 260 -9.35 -1.93 8.07
CA GLU A 260 -9.23 -2.24 6.64
C GLU A 260 -8.24 -3.38 6.46
N LEU A 261 -8.75 -4.54 6.06
CA LEU A 261 -7.92 -5.70 5.75
C LEU A 261 -7.60 -5.71 4.25
N TYR A 262 -6.34 -5.87 3.92
CA TYR A 262 -5.82 -6.01 2.56
C TYR A 262 -5.22 -7.41 2.45
N VAL A 263 -5.97 -8.34 1.86
CA VAL A 263 -5.48 -9.71 1.63
C VAL A 263 -4.80 -9.79 0.27
N ARG A 264 -3.53 -10.18 0.21
CA ARG A 264 -2.82 -10.34 -1.07
C ARG A 264 -3.51 -11.43 -1.92
N ILE A 265 -3.82 -11.12 -3.18
CA ILE A 265 -4.17 -12.13 -4.19
C ILE A 265 -2.93 -12.34 -5.07
N PRO A 266 -2.24 -13.49 -4.97
CA PRO A 266 -1.06 -13.77 -5.80
C PRO A 266 -1.36 -13.67 -7.29
N THR A 267 -0.36 -13.33 -8.10
CA THR A 267 -0.49 -13.19 -9.56
C THR A 267 -0.92 -14.49 -10.24
N TRP A 268 -0.54 -15.63 -9.66
CA TRP A 268 -0.87 -16.96 -10.17
C TRP A 268 -2.26 -17.46 -9.75
N ALA A 269 -2.90 -16.87 -8.74
CA ALA A 269 -4.11 -17.40 -8.13
C ALA A 269 -5.39 -16.83 -8.78
N GLU A 270 -5.63 -17.14 -10.06
CA GLU A 270 -6.74 -16.60 -10.86
C GLU A 270 -8.13 -16.80 -10.25
N SER A 271 -8.35 -17.93 -9.57
CA SER A 271 -9.63 -18.30 -8.97
C SER A 271 -9.63 -18.21 -7.44
N ALA A 272 -8.75 -17.39 -6.86
CA ALA A 272 -8.72 -17.14 -5.42
C ALA A 272 -10.09 -16.70 -4.89
N SER A 273 -10.45 -17.14 -3.69
CA SER A 273 -11.66 -16.71 -3.01
C SER A 273 -11.33 -16.13 -1.64
N VAL A 274 -12.00 -15.02 -1.28
CA VAL A 274 -11.92 -14.42 0.04
C VAL A 274 -13.34 -14.23 0.54
N THR A 275 -13.67 -14.84 1.67
CA THR A 275 -15.04 -14.92 2.18
C THR A 275 -15.11 -14.45 3.63
N VAL A 276 -16.14 -13.64 3.93
CA VAL A 276 -16.44 -13.21 5.30
C VAL A 276 -17.90 -13.52 5.59
N LYS A 277 -18.17 -14.51 6.44
CA LYS A 277 -19.53 -14.97 6.78
C LYS A 277 -20.38 -15.27 5.54
N GLY A 278 -19.81 -16.02 4.58
CA GLY A 278 -20.45 -16.39 3.32
C GLY A 278 -20.49 -15.29 2.25
N VAL A 279 -20.05 -14.06 2.54
CA VAL A 279 -19.97 -12.99 1.54
C VAL A 279 -18.59 -13.02 0.87
N LYS A 280 -18.58 -13.21 -0.45
CA LYS A 280 -17.35 -13.22 -1.27
C LYS A 280 -16.88 -11.80 -1.59
N TYR A 281 -15.60 -11.56 -1.39
CA TYR A 281 -14.84 -10.38 -1.83
C TYR A 281 -13.92 -10.81 -2.97
N VAL A 282 -13.73 -9.91 -3.94
CA VAL A 282 -12.96 -10.21 -5.15
C VAL A 282 -11.93 -9.12 -5.41
N ALA A 283 -10.75 -9.53 -5.84
CA ALA A 283 -9.76 -8.67 -6.46
C ALA A 283 -9.06 -9.45 -7.58
N PRO A 284 -8.62 -8.77 -8.65
CA PRO A 284 -7.82 -9.42 -9.68
C PRO A 284 -6.51 -9.97 -9.11
N PRO A 285 -5.94 -11.04 -9.71
CA PRO A 285 -4.60 -11.50 -9.38
C PRO A 285 -3.56 -10.36 -9.43
N GLY A 286 -2.57 -10.41 -8.54
CA GLY A 286 -1.55 -9.37 -8.42
C GLY A 286 -2.06 -8.07 -7.76
N ASN A 287 -3.20 -8.13 -7.06
CA ASN A 287 -3.76 -7.01 -6.30
C ASN A 287 -4.10 -7.44 -4.86
N TYR A 288 -4.45 -6.46 -4.03
CA TYR A 288 -5.02 -6.72 -2.70
C TYR A 288 -6.55 -6.74 -2.75
N CYS A 289 -7.14 -7.76 -2.14
CA CYS A 289 -8.56 -7.81 -1.83
C CYS A 289 -8.83 -7.00 -0.56
N LYS A 290 -9.43 -5.81 -0.72
CA LYS A 290 -9.76 -4.90 0.38
C LYS A 290 -11.09 -5.28 1.04
N ILE A 291 -11.07 -5.41 2.36
CA ILE A 291 -12.24 -5.62 3.22
C ILE A 291 -12.26 -4.55 4.31
N ALA A 292 -13.09 -3.53 4.11
CA ALA A 292 -13.22 -2.38 5.00
C ALA A 292 -14.48 -2.51 5.87
N LYS A 293 -14.32 -2.96 7.12
CA LYS A 293 -15.47 -3.29 8.00
C LYS A 293 -15.18 -3.01 9.47
N LYS A 294 -16.25 -3.04 10.26
CA LYS A 294 -16.16 -3.15 11.72
C LYS A 294 -16.11 -4.61 12.14
N TRP A 295 -14.99 -5.03 12.71
CA TRP A 295 -14.71 -6.38 13.20
C TRP A 295 -15.00 -6.47 14.70
N LYS A 296 -15.28 -7.67 15.18
CA LYS A 296 -15.43 -7.99 16.61
C LYS A 296 -14.75 -9.32 16.90
N GLU A 297 -14.64 -9.65 18.19
CA GLU A 297 -14.21 -10.96 18.68
C GLU A 297 -14.84 -12.12 17.89
N GLY A 298 -13.98 -13.03 17.42
CA GLY A 298 -14.36 -14.24 16.71
C GLY A 298 -14.86 -14.04 15.28
N ASP A 299 -14.76 -12.83 14.71
CA ASP A 299 -14.99 -12.66 13.27
C ASP A 299 -13.87 -13.36 12.48
N GLU A 300 -14.23 -14.02 11.38
CA GLU A 300 -13.32 -14.79 10.54
C GLU A 300 -13.32 -14.34 9.08
N VAL A 301 -12.16 -14.48 8.44
CA VAL A 301 -11.98 -14.39 6.99
C VAL A 301 -11.40 -15.70 6.50
N GLU A 302 -12.07 -16.31 5.54
CA GLU A 302 -11.62 -17.56 4.88
C GLU A 302 -11.07 -17.21 3.51
N ILE A 303 -9.88 -17.73 3.19
CA ILE A 303 -9.19 -17.51 1.93
C ILE A 303 -8.85 -18.87 1.35
N GLU A 304 -9.11 -19.06 0.06
CA GLU A 304 -8.74 -20.28 -0.66
C GLU A 304 -7.97 -19.93 -1.94
N PHE A 305 -6.79 -20.53 -2.09
CA PHE A 305 -5.95 -20.43 -3.28
C PHE A 305 -5.96 -21.76 -4.05
N PRO A 306 -6.53 -21.79 -5.27
CA PRO A 306 -6.51 -22.98 -6.12
C PRO A 306 -5.09 -23.32 -6.60
N PRO A 307 -4.66 -24.60 -6.58
CA PRO A 307 -3.26 -24.98 -6.80
C PRO A 307 -2.82 -25.03 -8.28
N GLU A 308 -3.74 -24.88 -9.24
CA GLU A 308 -3.52 -25.23 -10.66
C GLU A 308 -2.37 -24.46 -11.32
N ASN A 309 -2.11 -23.23 -10.86
CA ASN A 309 -1.06 -22.35 -11.38
C ASN A 309 0.03 -22.03 -10.33
N MET A 310 0.06 -22.76 -9.22
CA MET A 310 1.02 -22.51 -8.16
C MET A 310 2.47 -22.60 -8.69
N PRO A 311 3.33 -21.61 -8.43
CA PRO A 311 4.71 -21.60 -8.91
C PRO A 311 5.56 -22.68 -8.24
N ASP A 312 6.62 -23.12 -8.92
CA ASP A 312 7.43 -24.26 -8.48
C ASP A 312 8.10 -24.06 -7.12
N TYR A 313 8.45 -22.82 -6.74
CA TYR A 313 9.02 -22.53 -5.42
C TYR A 313 8.03 -22.69 -4.25
N LEU A 314 6.74 -22.86 -4.54
CA LEU A 314 5.68 -23.16 -3.57
C LEU A 314 5.27 -24.64 -3.59
N LYS A 315 5.72 -25.43 -4.57
CA LYS A 315 5.42 -26.86 -4.61
C LYS A 315 6.32 -27.59 -3.62
N LEU A 316 5.71 -28.40 -2.75
CA LEU A 316 6.38 -29.21 -1.73
C LEU A 316 7.06 -30.45 -2.33
#